data_AF-Q1IAZ6-F1
#
_entry.id   AF-Q1IAZ6-F1
#
_cell.length_a   1.000
_cell.length_b   1.000
_cell.length_c   1.000
_cell.angle_alpha   90.00
_cell.angle_beta   90.00
_cell.angle_gamma   90.00
#
_symmetry.space_group_name_H-M   'P 1'
#
loop_
_entity.id
_entity.type
_entity.pdbx_description
1 polymer ?
#
loop_
_entity_poly.entity_id
_entity_poly.type
_entity_poly.pdbx_seq_one_letter_code
_entity_poly.pdbx_strand_id
1 'polypeptide(L)' 'MTKPSDFTASVNHFKTIADEKLARLRASAHYDSFLTDDAITAFSRIETSAYAGRPHKPRKRADS' A
#
# COMPACT_ATOMS: atom_id res chain seq x y z
N MET A 1 19.33 25.73 -14.45
CA MET A 1 19.99 24.40 -14.40
C MET A 1 19.88 23.91 -12.95
N THR A 2 18.84 23.13 -12.64
CA THR A 2 18.66 22.55 -11.30
C THR A 2 19.76 21.52 -11.07
N LYS A 3 20.54 21.67 -9.99
CA LYS A 3 21.64 20.74 -9.72
C LYS A 3 21.05 19.34 -9.45
N PRO A 4 21.63 18.26 -10.01
CA PRO A 4 21.14 16.88 -9.81
C PRO A 4 21.03 16.48 -8.33
N SER A 5 21.82 17.11 -7.46
CA SER A 5 21.75 16.98 -5.99
C SER A 5 20.38 17.35 -5.43
N ASP A 6 19.77 18.41 -5.95
CA ASP A 6 18.54 18.97 -5.41
C ASP A 6 17.34 18.12 -5.79
N PHE A 7 17.36 17.56 -7.02
CA PHE A 7 16.32 16.63 -7.47
C PHE A 7 16.36 15.32 -6.67
N THR A 8 17.55 14.72 -6.51
CA THR A 8 17.68 13.44 -5.79
C THR A 8 17.33 13.61 -4.31
N ALA A 9 17.77 14.70 -3.68
CA ALA A 9 17.40 15.04 -2.31
C ALA A 9 15.88 15.24 -2.16
N SER A 10 15.24 15.94 -3.12
CA SER A 10 13.79 16.13 -3.11
C SER A 10 13.03 14.81 -3.27
N VAL A 11 13.46 13.95 -4.20
CA VAL A 11 12.87 12.61 -4.39
C VAL A 11 12.97 11.79 -3.10
N ASN A 12 14.14 11.78 -2.46
CA ASN A 12 14.33 11.06 -1.20
C ASN A 12 13.46 11.64 -0.08
N HIS A 13 13.36 12.97 0.01
CA HIS A 13 12.49 13.64 0.99
C HIS A 13 11.02 13.21 0.83
N PHE A 14 10.49 13.24 -0.38
CA PHE A 14 9.11 12.83 -0.63
C PHE A 14 8.89 11.32 -0.45
N LYS A 15 9.88 10.48 -0.77
CA LYS A 15 9.83 9.04 -0.47
C LYS A 15 9.70 8.80 1.03
N THR A 16 10.53 9.44 1.86
CA THR A 16 10.45 9.32 3.32
C THR A 16 9.07 9.73 3.85
N ILE A 17 8.52 10.85 3.36
CA ILE A 17 7.17 11.29 3.75
C ILE A 17 6.10 10.25 3.33
N ALA A 18 6.21 9.70 2.13
CA ALA A 18 5.28 8.69 1.65
C ALA A 18 5.35 7.41 2.50
N ASP A 19 6.56 6.96 2.85
CA ASP A 19 6.79 5.79 3.69
C ASP A 19 6.22 5.97 5.09
N GLU A 20 6.42 7.14 5.72
CA GLU A 20 5.81 7.47 7.01
C GLU A 20 4.28 7.47 6.97
N LYS A 21 3.69 8.06 5.92
CA LYS A 21 2.22 8.08 5.76
C LYS A 21 1.68 6.68 5.53
N LEU A 22 2.37 5.87 4.73
CA LEU A 22 2.00 4.48 4.50
C LEU A 22 2.10 3.64 5.76
N ALA A 23 3.12 3.86 6.60
CA ALA A 23 3.26 3.19 7.90
C ALA A 23 2.10 3.55 8.85
N ARG A 24 1.71 4.84 8.91
CA ARG A 24 0.54 5.28 9.70
C ARG A 24 -0.76 4.68 9.17
N LEU A 25 -0.92 4.61 7.85
CA LEU A 25 -2.08 3.98 7.22
C LEU A 25 -2.15 2.50 7.57
N ARG A 26 -1.03 1.76 7.49
CA ARG A 26 -0.90 0.35 7.88
C ARG A 26 -1.23 0.07 9.34
N ALA A 27 -0.88 1.00 10.23
CA ALA A 27 -1.19 0.89 11.65
C ALA A 27 -2.63 1.28 12.01
N SER A 28 -3.38 1.87 11.06
CA SER A 28 -4.76 2.29 11.33
C SER A 28 -5.70 1.08 11.42
N ALA A 29 -6.69 1.15 12.31
CA ALA A 29 -7.73 0.11 12.43
C ALA A 29 -8.52 -0.11 11.12
N HIS A 30 -8.49 0.87 10.22
CA HIS A 30 -9.19 0.83 8.95
C HIS A 30 -8.33 0.32 7.80
N TYR A 31 -7.06 0.00 8.02
CA TYR A 31 -6.16 -0.45 6.96
C TYR A 31 -6.73 -1.66 6.20
N ASP A 32 -7.15 -2.68 6.96
CA ASP A 32 -7.67 -3.91 6.39
C ASP A 32 -9.10 -3.75 5.84
N SER A 33 -9.81 -2.66 6.18
CA SER A 33 -11.10 -2.31 5.57
C SER A 33 -10.96 -1.44 4.33
N PHE A 34 -9.86 -0.70 4.22
CA PHE A 34 -9.52 0.10 3.04
C PHE A 34 -9.14 -0.79 1.86
N LEU A 35 -8.52 -1.93 2.14
CA LEU A 35 -8.25 -2.97 1.15
C LEU A 35 -9.56 -3.71 0.83
N THR A 36 -10.15 -3.39 -0.32
CA THR A 36 -11.32 -4.13 -0.82
C THR A 36 -10.89 -5.51 -1.31
N ASP A 37 -11.79 -6.49 -1.24
CA ASP A 37 -11.53 -7.84 -1.76
C ASP A 37 -11.17 -7.80 -3.26
N ASP A 38 -11.73 -6.84 -4.02
CA ASP A 38 -11.40 -6.60 -5.42
C ASP A 38 -9.95 -6.13 -5.61
N ALA A 39 -9.50 -5.19 -4.78
CA ALA A 39 -8.11 -4.72 -4.81
C ALA A 39 -7.14 -5.85 -4.44
N ILE A 40 -7.45 -6.63 -3.39
CA ILE A 40 -6.63 -7.77 -2.97
C ILE A 40 -6.56 -8.82 -4.09
N THR A 41 -7.69 -9.11 -4.75
CA THR A 41 -7.76 -10.06 -5.87
C THR A 41 -6.99 -9.58 -7.10
N ALA A 42 -7.03 -8.29 -7.40
CA ALA A 42 -6.21 -7.73 -8.48
C ALA A 42 -4.72 -7.85 -8.17
N PHE A 43 -4.31 -7.54 -6.93
CA PHE A 43 -2.91 -7.64 -6.52
C PHE A 43 -2.41 -9.09 -6.42
N SER A 44 -3.23 -10.03 -5.96
CA SER A 44 -2.82 -11.45 -5.83
C SER A 44 -2.47 -12.10 -7.17
N ARG A 45 -2.94 -11.55 -8.30
CA ARG A 45 -2.62 -11.99 -9.66
C ARG A 45 -1.24 -11.53 -10.16
N ILE A 46 -0.59 -10.59 -9.48
CA ILE A 46 0.73 -10.08 -9.85
C ILE A 46 1.82 -10.89 -9.13
N GLU A 47 2.79 -11.43 -9.87
CA GLU A 47 3.84 -12.36 -9.41
C GLU A 47 4.78 -11.86 -8.30
N THR A 48 4.63 -10.62 -7.84
CA THR A 48 5.44 -10.02 -6.77
C THR A 48 4.62 -9.38 -5.65
N SER A 49 3.29 -9.55 -5.68
CA SER A 49 2.47 -8.97 -4.62
C SER A 49 2.65 -9.72 -3.31
N ALA A 50 2.53 -9.00 -2.20
CA ALA A 50 2.51 -9.61 -0.87
C ALA A 50 1.32 -10.59 -0.66
N TYR A 51 0.36 -10.60 -1.59
CA TYR A 51 -0.84 -11.44 -1.59
C TYR A 51 -0.76 -12.60 -2.59
N ALA A 52 0.34 -12.74 -3.33
CA ALA A 52 0.53 -13.84 -4.27
C ALA A 52 0.52 -15.19 -3.51
N GLY A 53 -0.23 -16.17 -4.05
CA GLY A 53 -0.33 -17.52 -3.49
C GLY A 53 -1.06 -17.65 -2.15
N ARG A 54 -1.59 -16.57 -1.57
CA ARG A 54 -2.40 -16.64 -0.34
C ARG A 54 -3.86 -16.85 -0.71
N PRO A 55 -4.54 -17.89 -0.20
CA PRO A 55 -5.99 -18.03 -0.38
C PRO A 55 -6.68 -16.85 0.29
N HIS A 56 -7.24 -15.95 -0.51
CA HIS A 56 -7.99 -14.82 0.01
C HIS A 56 -9.28 -15.34 0.64
N LYS A 57 -9.34 -15.38 1.97
CA LYS A 57 -10.61 -15.59 2.67
C LYS A 57 -11.44 -14.32 2.48
N PRO A 58 -12.61 -14.39 1.83
CA PRO A 58 -13.48 -13.23 1.73
C PRO A 58 -13.83 -12.78 3.16
N ARG A 59 -13.65 -11.49 3.44
CA ARG A 59 -14.14 -10.94 4.71
C ARG A 59 -15.65 -11.09 4.67
N LYS A 60 -16.24 -11.85 5.61
CA LYS A 60 -17.70 -11.86 5.77
C LYS A 60 -18.13 -10.39 5.87
N ARG A 61 -18.91 -9.93 4.89
CA ARG A 61 -19.58 -8.64 5.01
C ARG A 61 -20.40 -8.73 6.29
N ALA A 62 -20.13 -7.83 7.23
CA ALA A 62 -21.00 -7.64 8.37
C ALA A 62 -22.26 -6.98 7.82
N ASP A 63 -23.18 -7.77 7.27
CA ASP A 63 -24.55 -7.31 7.02
C ASP A 63 -25.11 -6.92 8.39
N SER A 64 -25.36 -5.61 8.52
CA SER A 64 -26.10 -4.97 9.60
C SER A 64 -27.46 -4.57 9.04
#